data_AF-A0A372LHE1-F1
#
_entry.id   AF-A0A372LHE1-F1
#
_cell.length_a   1.000
_cell.length_b   1.000
_cell.length_c   1.000
_cell.angle_alpha   90.00
_cell.angle_beta   90.00
_cell.angle_gamma   90.00
#
_symmetry.space_group_name_H-M   'P 1'
#
loop_
_entity.id
_entity.type
_entity.pdbx_description
1 polymer ?
#
loop_
_entity_poly.entity_id
_entity_poly.type
_entity_poly.pdbx_seq_one_letter_code
_entity_poly.pdbx_strand_id
1 'polypeptide(L)'
;MDAGVVKDIFENSGYEFLYEKFNYQFYISGLFDKIENSRILESFLDHYSFDENERNLFDDFAFHFRIFHNLYEKNSLFNEGPCH
;
A
#
# COMPACT_ATOMS: atom_id res chain seq x y z
N MET A 1 -5.62 -7.43 5.46
CA MET A 1 -6.41 -7.25 4.22
C MET A 1 -6.46 -8.56 3.43
N ASP A 2 -7.59 -8.88 2.81
CA ASP A 2 -7.73 -10.09 1.96
C ASP A 2 -6.98 -9.93 0.62
N ALA A 3 -6.44 -11.03 0.09
CA ALA A 3 -5.65 -11.02 -1.14
C ALA A 3 -6.45 -10.57 -2.38
N GLY A 4 -7.75 -10.86 -2.43
CA GLY A 4 -8.65 -10.39 -3.49
C GLY A 4 -8.84 -8.88 -3.43
N VAL A 5 -9.04 -8.33 -2.24
CA VAL A 5 -9.16 -6.87 -2.05
C VAL A 5 -7.89 -6.15 -2.47
N VAL A 6 -6.72 -6.68 -2.09
CA VAL A 6 -5.43 -6.12 -2.53
C VAL A 6 -5.34 -6.11 -4.05
N LYS A 7 -5.69 -7.24 -4.70
CA LYS A 7 -5.67 -7.36 -6.16
C LYS A 7 -6.54 -6.29 -6.83
N ASP A 8 -7.80 -6.17 -6.39
CA ASP A 8 -8.76 -5.21 -6.94
C ASP A 8 -8.24 -3.76 -6.85
N ILE A 9 -7.54 -3.40 -5.76
CA ILE A 9 -6.97 -2.07 -5.58
C ILE A 9 -5.87 -1.79 -6.62
N PHE A 10 -4.95 -2.73 -6.83
CA PHE A 10 -3.88 -2.58 -7.82
C PHE A 10 -4.42 -2.52 -9.26
N GLU A 11 -5.43 -3.31 -9.58
CA GLU A 11 -6.11 -3.26 -10.88
C GLU A 11 -6.78 -1.90 -11.11
N ASN A 12 -7.54 -1.42 -10.11
CA ASN A 12 -8.24 -0.13 -10.20
C ASN A 12 -7.31 1.08 -10.22
N SER A 13 -6.09 0.97 -9.66
CA SER A 13 -5.09 2.04 -9.66
C SER A 13 -4.21 2.06 -10.91
N GLY A 14 -4.39 1.13 -11.85
CA GLY A 14 -3.52 0.98 -13.03
C GLY A 14 -2.13 0.41 -12.72
N TYR A 15 -1.94 -0.20 -11.54
CA TYR A 15 -0.68 -0.82 -11.11
C TYR A 15 -0.78 -2.35 -11.07
N GLU A 16 -1.64 -2.94 -11.90
CA GLU A 16 -1.79 -4.40 -12.03
C GLU A 16 -0.43 -5.09 -12.24
N PHE A 17 0.46 -4.50 -13.03
CA PHE A 17 1.82 -5.01 -13.27
C PHE A 17 2.65 -5.18 -11.99
N LEU A 18 2.46 -4.31 -10.98
CA LEU A 18 3.14 -4.45 -9.69
C LEU A 18 2.56 -5.62 -8.91
N TYR A 19 1.25 -5.81 -8.94
CA TYR A 19 0.61 -6.95 -8.29
C TYR A 19 1.06 -8.27 -8.92
N GLU A 20 1.08 -8.36 -10.26
CA GLU A 20 1.60 -9.53 -10.95
C GLU A 20 3.06 -9.83 -10.58
N LYS A 21 3.88 -8.79 -10.43
CA LYS A 21 5.29 -8.91 -10.08
C LYS A 21 5.54 -9.30 -8.61
N PHE A 22 4.68 -8.84 -7.70
CA PHE A 22 4.93 -8.91 -6.25
C PHE A 22 3.92 -9.74 -5.45
N ASN A 23 2.87 -10.30 -6.05
CA ASN A 23 1.80 -11.02 -5.32
C ASN A 23 2.35 -12.09 -4.35
N TYR A 24 3.36 -12.85 -4.76
CA TYR A 24 3.92 -13.90 -3.93
C TYR A 24 4.71 -13.31 -2.75
N GLN A 25 5.47 -12.24 -2.98
CA GLN A 25 6.16 -11.51 -1.92
C GLN A 25 5.17 -10.83 -0.97
N PHE A 26 4.05 -10.28 -1.45
CA PHE A 26 2.98 -9.75 -0.60
C PHE A 26 2.43 -10.85 0.32
N TYR A 27 2.14 -12.03 -0.23
CA TYR A 27 1.66 -13.17 0.54
C TYR A 27 2.67 -13.64 1.61
N ILE A 28 3.94 -13.84 1.27
CA ILE A 28 4.94 -14.32 2.24
C ILE A 28 5.26 -13.28 3.31
N SER A 29 5.38 -12.01 2.92
CA SER A 29 5.79 -10.95 3.84
C SER A 29 4.68 -10.52 4.80
N GLY A 30 3.41 -10.85 4.48
CA GLY A 30 2.26 -10.37 5.22
C GLY A 30 2.15 -8.84 5.22
N LEU A 31 2.63 -8.17 4.16
CA LEU A 31 2.77 -6.70 4.11
C LEU A 31 1.46 -5.96 4.43
N PHE A 32 0.33 -6.56 4.03
CA PHE A 32 -1.01 -5.99 4.18
C PHE A 32 -1.86 -6.70 5.24
N ASP A 33 -1.32 -7.68 5.97
CA ASP A 33 -2.09 -8.52 6.90
C ASP A 33 -2.74 -7.69 8.02
N LYS A 34 -1.97 -6.74 8.56
CA LYS A 34 -2.37 -5.87 9.67
C LYS A 34 -3.07 -4.59 9.23
N ILE A 35 -3.35 -4.44 7.95
CA ILE A 35 -4.01 -3.24 7.43
C ILE A 35 -5.50 -3.50 7.37
N GLU A 36 -6.23 -2.74 8.18
CA GLU A 36 -7.68 -2.82 8.34
C GLU A 36 -8.41 -1.96 7.30
N ASN A 37 -7.82 -0.83 6.90
CA ASN A 37 -8.43 0.13 5.99
C ASN A 37 -7.79 0.09 4.59
N SER A 38 -8.57 -0.32 3.57
CA SER A 38 -8.11 -0.38 2.17
C SER A 38 -7.66 0.96 1.62
N ARG A 39 -8.23 2.07 2.09
CA ARG A 39 -7.90 3.42 1.65
C ARG A 39 -6.43 3.78 1.84
N ILE A 40 -5.73 3.12 2.77
CA ILE A 40 -4.30 3.37 2.99
C ILE A 40 -3.50 2.91 1.77
N LEU A 41 -3.83 1.73 1.22
CA LEU A 41 -3.18 1.22 0.02
C LEU A 41 -3.59 2.02 -1.21
N GLU A 42 -4.88 2.31 -1.37
CA GLU A 42 -5.39 3.18 -2.44
C GLU A 42 -4.65 4.54 -2.43
N SER A 43 -4.61 5.21 -1.27
CA SER A 43 -3.92 6.50 -1.13
C SER A 43 -2.42 6.39 -1.40
N PHE A 44 -1.77 5.30 -0.98
CA PHE A 44 -0.36 5.09 -1.27
C PHE A 44 -0.12 5.02 -2.78
N LEU A 45 -0.93 4.25 -3.50
CA LEU A 45 -0.82 4.12 -4.95
C LEU A 45 -1.13 5.44 -5.67
N ASP A 46 -2.08 6.24 -5.18
CA ASP A 46 -2.37 7.57 -5.75
C ASP A 46 -1.23 8.59 -5.59
N HIS A 47 -0.40 8.45 -4.54
CA HIS A 47 0.70 9.39 -4.25
C HIS A 47 2.05 8.96 -4.82
N TYR A 48 2.17 7.72 -5.29
CA TYR A 48 3.39 7.18 -5.87
C TYR A 48 3.22 7.00 -7.38
N SER A 49 4.33 7.16 -8.10
CA SER A 49 4.40 6.92 -9.54
C SER A 49 5.37 5.78 -9.79
N PHE A 50 4.86 4.61 -10.17
CA PHE A 50 5.68 3.47 -10.55
C PHE A 50 5.63 3.27 -12.06
N ASP A 51 6.79 3.13 -12.71
CA ASP A 51 6.86 2.86 -14.15
C ASP A 51 7.15 1.37 -14.37
N GLU A 52 6.39 0.71 -15.23
CA GLU A 52 6.59 -0.69 -15.61
C GLU A 52 7.96 -0.97 -16.25
N ASN A 53 8.56 0.04 -16.89
CA ASN A 53 9.85 -0.01 -17.56
C ASN A 53 11.02 0.16 -16.59
N GLU A 54 10.75 0.60 -15.36
CA GLU A 54 11.76 0.77 -14.33
C GLU A 54 11.95 -0.50 -13.50
N ARG A 55 13.13 -0.58 -12.87
CA ARG A 55 13.45 -1.66 -11.95
C ARG A 55 12.73 -1.45 -10.61
N ASN A 56 11.44 -1.77 -10.56
CA ASN A 56 10.71 -1.84 -9.30
C ASN A 56 11.21 -3.02 -8.45
N LEU A 57 11.81 -2.74 -7.29
CA LEU A 57 12.23 -3.74 -6.32
C LEU A 57 11.20 -3.85 -5.19
N PHE A 58 10.92 -5.09 -4.77
CA PHE A 58 9.94 -5.34 -3.71
C PHE A 58 10.32 -4.67 -2.39
N ASP A 59 11.60 -4.73 -2.01
CA ASP A 59 12.07 -4.18 -0.74
C ASP A 59 11.90 -2.65 -0.69
N ASP A 60 12.14 -1.96 -1.82
CA ASP A 60 11.94 -0.51 -1.94
C ASP A 60 10.45 -0.17 -1.82
N PHE A 61 9.59 -0.89 -2.56
CA PHE A 61 8.13 -0.76 -2.46
C PHE A 61 7.66 -0.94 -1.02
N ALA A 62 8.05 -2.04 -0.38
CA ALA A 62 7.64 -2.38 0.98
C ALA A 62 8.15 -1.36 2.00
N PHE A 63 9.37 -0.85 1.82
CA PHE A 63 9.93 0.20 2.65
C PHE A 63 9.12 1.50 2.55
N HIS A 64 8.84 1.96 1.32
CA HIS A 64 8.03 3.16 1.10
C HIS A 64 6.62 3.00 1.65
N PHE A 65 5.99 1.86 1.42
CA PHE A 65 4.66 1.57 1.94
C PHE A 65 4.61 1.60 3.47
N ARG A 66 5.60 1.00 4.14
CA ARG A 66 5.69 1.02 5.62
C ARG A 66 5.86 2.44 6.17
N ILE A 67 6.66 3.28 5.50
CA ILE A 67 6.80 4.68 5.89
C ILE A 67 5.46 5.40 5.72
N PHE A 68 4.83 5.25 4.55
CA PHE A 68 3.54 5.88 4.26
C PHE A 68 2.47 5.47 5.27
N HIS A 69 2.31 4.17 5.52
CA HIS A 69 1.37 3.63 6.49
C HIS A 69 1.60 4.21 7.89
N ASN A 70 2.85 4.21 8.38
CA ASN A 70 3.17 4.78 9.69
C ASN A 70 2.84 6.28 9.78
N LEU A 71 3.06 7.04 8.71
CA LEU A 71 2.72 8.46 8.66
C LEU A 71 1.20 8.68 8.60
N TYR A 72 0.50 7.86 7.82
CA TYR A 72 -0.96 7.91 7.70
C TYR A 72 -1.63 7.62 9.05
N GLU A 73 -1.23 6.55 9.72
CA GLU A 73 -1.71 6.19 11.05
C GLU A 73 -1.43 7.32 12.06
N LYS A 74 -0.20 7.83 12.12
CA LYS A 74 0.13 8.94 13.02
C LYS A 74 -0.71 10.19 12.73
N ASN A 75 -0.86 10.58 11.47
CA ASN A 75 -1.64 11.77 11.11
C ASN A 75 -3.13 11.58 11.37
N SER A 76 -3.67 10.36 11.20
CA SER A 76 -5.05 10.04 11.58
C SER A 76 -5.26 10.19 13.09
N LEU A 77 -4.31 9.75 13.91
CA LEU A 77 -4.33 9.92 15.36
C LEU A 77 -4.24 11.39 15.80
N PHE A 78 -3.59 12.26 15.02
CA PHE A 78 -3.51 13.70 15.32
C PHE A 78 -4.75 14.49 14.86
N ASN A 79 -5.47 14.01 13.85
CA ASN A 79 -6.73 14.62 13.41
C ASN A 79 -7.93 14.28 14.32
N GLU A 80 -7.75 13.36 15.28
CA GLU A 80 -8.67 13.09 16.38
C GLU A 80 -8.23 13.74 17.72
N GLY A 81 -7.42 14.81 17.67
CA GLY A 81 -7.21 15.68 18.83
C GLY A 81 -8.52 16.36 19.28
N PRO A 82 -8.72 16.63 20.58
CA PRO A 82 -10.04 16.88 21.13
C PRO A 82 -10.65 18.15 20.52
N CYS A 83 -11.87 18.03 20.02
CA CYS A 83 -12.77 19.18 19.97
C CYS A 83 -13.09 19.57 21.42
N HIS A 84 -12.48 20.68 21.87
CA HIS A 84 -12.72 21.44 23.10
C HIS A 84 -12.30 20.82 24.44
#